data_AF-A0A924IZ85-F1
#
_entry.id   AF-A0A924IZ85-F1
#
_cell.length_a   1.000
_cell.length_b   1.000
_cell.length_c   1.000
_cell.angle_alpha   90.00
_cell.angle_beta   90.00
_cell.angle_gamma   90.00
#
_symmetry.space_group_name_H-M   'P 1'
#
loop_
_entity.id
_entity.type
_entity.pdbx_description
1 polymer ?
#
loop_
_entity_poly.entity_id
_entity_poly.type
_entity_poly.pdbx_seq_one_letter_code
_entity_poly.pdbx_strand_id
1 'polypeptide(L)'
;MTGRRRREPERLVLPKVPTSDDLLAACDRVEAMVAAGAVPAPVASRVGRVSRTVRDTVPRLSTLGAGSLQAYNVMATATDYLPEAVGGYLRLPRQFADSRPVDRGKTSLMILIDQLDLLAATMDKVFDAVCRADADALVAHGRFLAEKFGTASGGGALTLSPNVTIPPDPTPPSPLSSSPTTDSSEPRPGYPGLGSDSSGSGRSGRLEPPDGRGGS
;
A
#
# COMPACT_ATOMS: atom_id res chain seq x y z
N MET A 1 38.58 31.26 -31.32
CA MET A 1 37.73 31.42 -30.13
C MET A 1 37.09 30.08 -29.80
N THR A 2 37.64 29.37 -28.82
CA THR A 2 37.21 28.03 -28.40
C THR A 2 35.97 28.14 -27.50
N GLY A 3 34.85 27.56 -27.92
CA GLY A 3 33.60 27.56 -27.17
C GLY A 3 33.74 26.78 -25.85
N ARG A 4 33.61 27.48 -24.73
CA ARG A 4 33.44 26.88 -23.40
C ARG A 4 32.15 26.07 -23.42
N ARG A 5 32.24 24.73 -23.47
CA ARG A 5 31.13 23.85 -23.08
C ARG A 5 30.81 24.15 -21.62
N ARG A 6 29.73 24.90 -21.39
CA ARG A 6 29.07 25.04 -20.09
C ARG A 6 28.68 23.63 -19.65
N ARG A 7 29.37 23.08 -18.65
CA ARG A 7 28.90 21.89 -17.91
C ARG A 7 27.53 22.26 -17.35
N GLU A 8 26.47 21.69 -17.91
CA GLU A 8 25.16 21.75 -17.28
C GLU A 8 25.27 21.13 -15.88
N PRO A 9 24.66 21.74 -14.85
CA PRO A 9 24.62 21.15 -13.54
C PRO A 9 23.85 19.84 -13.66
N GLU A 10 24.56 18.74 -13.42
CA GLU A 10 24.01 17.39 -13.31
C GLU A 10 22.89 17.46 -12.26
N ARG A 11 21.64 17.53 -12.74
CA ARG A 11 20.46 17.62 -11.90
C ARG A 11 20.44 16.35 -11.08
N LEU A 12 20.91 16.43 -9.84
CA LEU A 12 20.84 15.35 -8.86
C LEU A 12 19.37 14.95 -8.75
N VAL A 13 18.98 13.90 -9.45
CA VAL A 13 17.68 13.26 -9.29
C VAL A 13 17.78 12.56 -7.95
N LEU A 14 17.32 13.26 -6.89
CA LEU A 14 17.16 12.62 -5.60
C LEU A 14 16.27 11.39 -5.81
N PRO A 15 16.68 10.19 -5.38
CA PRO A 15 15.82 9.02 -5.50
C PRO A 15 14.50 9.33 -4.81
N LYS A 16 13.38 9.13 -5.52
CA LYS A 16 12.04 9.27 -4.94
C LYS A 16 11.96 8.34 -3.73
N VAL A 17 11.53 8.87 -2.58
CA VAL A 17 11.23 8.02 -1.43
C VAL A 17 10.12 7.03 -1.85
N PRO A 18 10.32 5.71 -1.69
CA PRO A 18 9.31 4.72 -2.04
C PRO A 18 7.99 5.01 -1.32
N THR A 19 6.90 5.05 -2.07
CA THR A 19 5.55 5.19 -1.50
C THR A 19 5.06 3.87 -0.91
N SER A 20 4.02 3.92 -0.08
CA SER A 20 3.37 2.70 0.45
C SER A 20 2.97 1.73 -0.68
N ASP A 21 2.41 2.25 -1.78
CA ASP A 21 2.04 1.44 -2.95
C ASP A 21 3.27 0.80 -3.62
N ASP A 22 4.40 1.53 -3.70
CA ASP A 22 5.65 0.98 -4.21
C ASP A 22 6.15 -0.21 -3.35
N LEU A 23 5.97 -0.14 -2.03
CA LEU A 23 6.35 -1.22 -1.09
C LEU A 23 5.46 -2.45 -1.26
N LEU A 24 4.15 -2.25 -1.34
CA LEU A 24 3.20 -3.34 -1.56
C LEU A 24 3.47 -4.04 -2.90
N ALA A 25 3.66 -3.25 -3.96
CA ALA A 25 4.03 -3.77 -5.27
C ALA A 25 5.40 -4.48 -5.24
N ALA A 26 6.33 -4.09 -4.38
CA ALA A 26 7.60 -4.79 -4.21
C ALA A 26 7.40 -6.17 -3.58
N CYS A 27 6.58 -6.29 -2.54
CA CYS A 27 6.19 -7.58 -1.96
C CYS A 27 5.54 -8.49 -3.01
N ASP A 28 4.62 -7.97 -3.82
CA ASP A 28 3.95 -8.72 -4.88
C ASP A 28 4.95 -9.25 -5.92
N ARG A 29 5.93 -8.42 -6.32
CA ARG A 29 6.99 -8.84 -7.25
C ARG A 29 7.82 -9.98 -6.69
N VAL A 30 8.20 -9.92 -5.41
CA VAL A 30 8.98 -11.00 -4.79
C VAL A 30 8.16 -12.29 -4.71
N GLU A 31 6.89 -12.23 -4.33
CA GLU A 31 6.00 -13.39 -4.29
C GLU A 31 5.82 -14.00 -5.69
N ALA A 32 5.72 -13.17 -6.73
CA ALA A 32 5.69 -13.63 -8.11
C ALA A 32 7.01 -14.31 -8.54
N MET A 33 8.17 -13.78 -8.14
CA MET A 33 9.48 -14.40 -8.40
C MET A 33 9.59 -15.78 -7.74
N VAL A 34 9.11 -15.90 -6.50
CA VAL A 34 9.05 -17.17 -5.75
C VAL A 34 8.15 -18.19 -6.45
N ALA A 35 6.96 -17.76 -6.90
CA ALA A 35 6.02 -18.62 -7.60
C ALA A 35 6.56 -19.09 -8.96
N ALA A 36 7.18 -18.18 -9.73
CA ALA A 36 7.75 -18.50 -11.05
C ALA A 36 9.03 -19.34 -10.97
N GLY A 37 9.87 -19.11 -9.95
CA GLY A 37 11.16 -19.77 -9.79
C GLY A 37 11.12 -21.17 -9.19
N ALA A 38 9.92 -21.71 -8.95
CA ALA A 38 9.66 -23.00 -8.32
C ALA A 38 10.57 -23.24 -7.09
N VAL A 39 10.62 -22.25 -6.20
CA VAL A 39 11.48 -22.34 -5.02
C VAL A 39 10.99 -23.42 -4.05
N PRO A 40 11.88 -24.03 -3.24
CA PRO A 40 11.48 -24.98 -2.22
C PRO A 40 10.46 -24.37 -1.25
N ALA A 41 9.48 -25.18 -0.80
CA ALA A 41 8.43 -24.74 0.12
C ALA A 41 8.94 -23.99 1.38
N PRO A 42 10.07 -24.38 2.02
CA PRO A 42 10.61 -23.64 3.16
C PRO A 42 11.00 -22.19 2.85
N VAL A 43 11.41 -21.91 1.61
CA VAL A 43 11.76 -20.55 1.15
C VAL A 43 10.48 -19.76 0.88
N ALA A 44 9.53 -20.35 0.14
CA ALA A 44 8.26 -19.71 -0.18
C ALA A 44 7.50 -19.30 1.09
N SER A 45 7.45 -20.18 2.09
CA SER A 45 6.79 -19.92 3.37
C SER A 45 7.41 -18.72 4.11
N ARG A 46 8.75 -18.62 4.12
CA ARG A 46 9.46 -17.53 4.81
C ARG A 46 9.31 -16.19 4.10
N VAL A 47 9.41 -16.18 2.78
CA VAL A 47 9.12 -14.98 1.97
C VAL A 47 7.70 -14.51 2.24
N GLY A 48 6.72 -15.41 2.22
CA GLY A 48 5.33 -15.06 2.53
C GLY A 48 5.15 -14.47 3.93
N ARG A 49 5.87 -14.99 4.94
CA ARG A 49 5.87 -14.41 6.29
C ARG A 49 6.42 -12.98 6.30
N VAL A 50 7.59 -12.75 5.69
CA VAL A 50 8.19 -11.41 5.61
C VAL A 50 7.27 -10.44 4.89
N SER A 51 6.76 -10.83 3.71
CA SER A 51 5.83 -10.00 2.92
C SER A 51 4.58 -9.66 3.72
N ARG A 52 4.03 -10.61 4.49
CA ARG A 52 2.86 -10.35 5.34
C ARG A 52 3.16 -9.33 6.43
N THR A 53 4.24 -9.51 7.19
CA THR A 53 4.61 -8.57 8.25
C THR A 53 4.88 -7.17 7.69
N VAL A 54 5.51 -7.08 6.50
CA VAL A 54 5.71 -5.80 5.80
C VAL A 54 4.37 -5.17 5.47
N ARG A 55 3.45 -5.89 4.80
CA ARG A 55 2.10 -5.39 4.45
C ARG A 55 1.32 -4.92 5.68
N ASP A 56 1.42 -5.61 6.81
CA ASP A 56 0.76 -5.24 8.05
C ASP A 56 1.38 -3.97 8.70
N THR A 57 2.65 -3.71 8.40
CA THR A 57 3.40 -2.54 8.91
C THR A 57 3.24 -1.29 8.03
N VAL A 58 3.12 -1.46 6.70
CA VAL A 58 3.07 -0.34 5.72
C VAL A 58 2.07 0.77 6.10
N PRO A 59 0.80 0.49 6.48
CA PRO A 59 -0.17 1.54 6.81
C PRO A 59 0.26 2.43 7.97
N ARG A 60 1.06 1.87 8.89
CA ARG A 60 1.51 2.51 10.13
C ARG A 60 2.85 3.23 9.96
N LEU A 61 3.51 3.12 8.81
CA LEU A 61 4.75 3.86 8.54
C LEU A 61 4.57 5.38 8.60
N SER A 62 3.35 5.85 8.31
CA SER A 62 2.99 7.28 8.41
C SER A 62 3.04 7.80 9.86
N THR A 63 2.78 6.95 10.85
CA THR A 63 2.77 7.33 12.28
C THR A 63 4.18 7.38 12.87
N LEU A 64 5.13 6.64 12.28
CA LEU A 64 6.52 6.59 12.72
C LEU A 64 7.34 7.85 12.38
N GLY A 65 6.79 8.74 11.55
CA GLY A 65 7.49 9.93 11.05
C GLY A 65 8.47 9.60 9.92
N ALA A 66 8.53 10.50 8.94
CA ALA A 66 9.47 10.40 7.82
C ALA A 66 10.92 10.43 8.34
N GLY A 67 11.68 9.35 8.13
CA GLY A 67 13.08 9.24 8.54
C GLY A 67 13.35 8.40 9.79
N SER A 68 12.34 7.76 10.39
CA SER A 68 12.61 6.78 11.45
C SER A 68 13.38 5.57 10.93
N LEU A 69 14.24 5.00 11.79
CA LEU A 69 14.99 3.78 11.47
C LEU A 69 14.05 2.60 11.15
N GLN A 70 12.90 2.54 11.84
CA GLN A 70 11.86 1.55 11.62
C GLN A 70 11.28 1.67 10.20
N ALA A 71 10.92 2.88 9.76
CA ALA A 71 10.42 3.09 8.42
C ALA A 71 11.47 2.77 7.36
N TYR A 72 12.74 3.15 7.60
CA TYR A 72 13.84 2.77 6.71
C TYR A 72 13.99 1.25 6.58
N ASN A 73 13.99 0.51 7.69
CA ASN A 73 14.14 -0.93 7.67
C ASN A 73 13.02 -1.63 6.88
N VAL A 74 11.77 -1.17 7.00
CA VAL A 74 10.64 -1.71 6.25
C VAL A 74 10.77 -1.40 4.76
N MET A 75 11.10 -0.16 4.42
CA MET A 75 11.33 0.25 3.03
C MET A 75 12.43 -0.60 2.39
N ALA A 76 13.63 -0.64 3.01
CA ALA A 76 14.78 -1.37 2.49
C ALA A 76 14.54 -2.89 2.42
N THR A 77 13.77 -3.45 3.36
CA THR A 77 13.41 -4.88 3.32
C THR A 77 12.53 -5.19 2.12
N ALA A 78 11.52 -4.36 1.84
CA ALA A 78 10.61 -4.57 0.72
C ALA A 78 11.30 -4.32 -0.63
N THR A 79 12.13 -3.28 -0.74
CA THR A 79 12.67 -2.84 -2.04
C THR A 79 14.02 -3.46 -2.39
N ASP A 80 14.85 -3.77 -1.40
CA ASP A 80 16.26 -4.10 -1.63
C ASP A 80 16.58 -5.50 -1.10
N TYR A 81 16.45 -5.71 0.21
CA TYR A 81 17.00 -6.90 0.87
C TYR A 81 16.27 -8.20 0.48
N LEU A 82 14.94 -8.18 0.49
CA LEU A 82 14.16 -9.38 0.16
C LEU A 82 14.26 -9.73 -1.34
N PRO A 83 14.08 -8.78 -2.29
CA PRO A 83 14.28 -9.06 -3.71
C PRO A 83 15.70 -9.51 -4.05
N GLU A 84 16.72 -8.91 -3.43
CA GLU A 84 18.12 -9.27 -3.67
C GLU A 84 18.45 -10.68 -3.16
N ALA A 85 18.00 -11.05 -1.96
CA ALA A 85 18.23 -12.38 -1.39
C ALA A 85 17.57 -13.47 -2.26
N VAL A 86 16.30 -13.30 -2.62
CA VAL A 86 15.57 -14.25 -3.47
C VAL A 86 16.17 -14.28 -4.87
N GLY A 87 16.46 -13.13 -5.47
CA GLY A 87 17.08 -13.03 -6.78
C GLY A 87 18.48 -13.67 -6.83
N GLY A 88 19.27 -13.52 -5.77
CA GLY A 88 20.60 -14.15 -5.63
C GLY A 88 20.53 -15.66 -5.69
N TYR A 89 19.56 -16.26 -4.99
CA TYR A 89 19.33 -17.71 -5.05
C TYR A 89 18.80 -18.17 -6.40
N LEU A 90 17.86 -17.43 -7.01
CA LEU A 90 17.27 -17.78 -8.31
C LEU A 90 18.26 -17.67 -9.49
N ARG A 91 19.32 -16.87 -9.36
CA ARG A 91 20.41 -16.80 -10.36
C ARG A 91 21.29 -18.05 -10.39
N LEU A 92 21.25 -18.88 -9.35
CA LEU A 92 22.07 -20.09 -9.26
C LEU A 92 21.34 -21.30 -9.88
N PRO A 93 22.05 -22.21 -10.57
CA PRO A 93 21.46 -23.49 -10.98
C PRO A 93 20.96 -24.26 -9.75
N ARG A 94 19.70 -24.74 -9.77
CA ARG A 94 19.06 -25.35 -8.58
C ARG A 94 19.86 -26.49 -7.96
N GLN A 95 20.37 -27.39 -8.80
CA GLN A 95 21.24 -28.49 -8.36
C GLN A 95 22.47 -28.01 -7.60
N PHE A 96 23.06 -26.87 -7.98
CA PHE A 96 24.21 -26.29 -7.28
C PHE A 96 23.77 -25.67 -5.95
N ALA A 97 22.71 -24.88 -5.97
CA ALA A 97 22.22 -24.14 -4.81
C ALA A 97 21.78 -25.05 -3.65
N ASP A 98 21.27 -26.23 -3.98
CA ASP A 98 20.68 -27.15 -3.00
C ASP A 98 21.69 -28.20 -2.48
N SER A 99 22.74 -28.54 -3.25
CA SER A 99 23.64 -29.65 -2.92
C SER A 99 25.07 -29.25 -2.58
N ARG A 100 25.56 -28.11 -3.11
CA ARG A 100 26.98 -27.74 -2.94
C ARG A 100 27.16 -26.85 -1.72
N PRO A 101 28.08 -27.21 -0.80
CA PRO A 101 28.50 -26.32 0.27
C PRO A 101 29.20 -25.10 -0.33
N VAL A 102 28.86 -23.91 0.17
CA VAL A 102 29.36 -22.63 -0.36
C VAL A 102 30.07 -21.81 0.70
N ASP A 103 29.55 -21.80 1.93
CA ASP A 103 30.19 -21.12 3.06
C ASP A 103 30.02 -21.93 4.35
N ARG A 104 31.13 -22.16 5.05
CA ARG A 104 31.18 -22.92 6.33
C ARG A 104 30.39 -24.24 6.32
N GLY A 105 30.36 -24.94 5.17
CA GLY A 105 29.60 -26.19 5.02
C GLY A 105 28.11 -26.03 4.72
N LYS A 106 27.56 -24.80 4.71
CA LYS A 106 26.17 -24.52 4.35
C LYS A 106 26.00 -24.40 2.84
N THR A 107 24.89 -24.91 2.32
CA THR A 107 24.48 -24.71 0.92
C THR A 107 23.89 -23.30 0.72
N SER A 108 23.79 -22.84 -0.52
CA SER A 108 23.14 -21.55 -0.82
C SER A 108 21.69 -21.51 -0.33
N LEU A 109 20.98 -22.64 -0.39
CA LEU A 109 19.63 -22.76 0.17
C LEU A 109 19.60 -22.52 1.68
N MET A 110 20.52 -23.12 2.44
CA MET A 110 20.59 -22.92 3.90
C MET A 110 20.90 -21.47 4.26
N ILE A 111 21.82 -20.83 3.52
CA ILE A 111 22.17 -19.43 3.73
C ILE A 111 20.97 -18.53 3.46
N LEU A 112 20.22 -18.78 2.38
CA LEU A 112 19.00 -18.03 2.08
C LEU A 112 17.97 -18.18 3.20
N ILE A 113 17.78 -19.40 3.71
CA ILE A 113 16.85 -19.67 4.81
C ILE A 113 17.23 -18.84 6.04
N ASP A 114 18.51 -18.83 6.43
CA ASP A 114 18.99 -18.05 7.56
C ASP A 114 18.76 -16.54 7.36
N GLN A 115 19.00 -16.03 6.14
CA GLN A 115 18.77 -14.64 5.79
C GLN A 115 17.29 -14.26 5.89
N LEU A 116 16.39 -15.11 5.39
CA LEU A 116 14.96 -14.89 5.46
C LEU A 116 14.43 -14.95 6.90
N ASP A 117 14.96 -15.85 7.73
CA ASP A 117 14.60 -15.93 9.15
C ASP A 117 15.06 -14.68 9.92
N LEU A 118 16.24 -14.15 9.60
CA LEU A 118 16.73 -12.88 10.16
C LEU A 118 15.84 -11.70 9.74
N LEU A 119 15.47 -11.62 8.45
CA LEU A 119 14.57 -10.59 7.92
C LEU A 119 13.21 -10.64 8.61
N ALA A 120 12.62 -11.83 8.75
CA ALA A 120 11.34 -12.03 9.44
C ALA A 120 11.40 -11.58 10.89
N ALA A 121 12.41 -12.03 11.66
CA ALA A 121 12.57 -11.64 13.05
C ALA A 121 12.80 -10.13 13.23
N THR A 122 13.45 -9.48 12.27
CA THR A 122 13.67 -8.03 12.28
C THR A 122 12.37 -7.29 12.00
N MET A 123 11.60 -7.71 11.00
CA MET A 123 10.30 -7.11 10.69
C MET A 123 9.30 -7.28 11.84
N ASP A 124 9.28 -8.45 12.50
CA ASP A 124 8.41 -8.69 13.66
C ASP A 124 8.72 -7.68 14.79
N LYS A 125 10.01 -7.42 15.08
CA LYS A 125 10.41 -6.38 16.05
C LYS A 125 9.98 -4.98 15.65
N VAL A 126 10.07 -4.66 14.36
CA VAL A 126 9.61 -3.36 13.86
C VAL A 126 8.10 -3.24 14.05
N PHE A 127 7.34 -4.25 13.65
CA PHE A 127 5.90 -4.30 13.82
C PHE A 127 5.49 -4.14 15.29
N ASP A 128 6.16 -4.84 16.21
CA ASP A 128 5.91 -4.72 17.65
C ASP A 128 6.21 -3.32 18.19
N ALA A 129 7.30 -2.69 17.72
CA ALA A 129 7.66 -1.33 18.12
C ALA A 129 6.61 -0.30 17.64
N VAL A 130 6.11 -0.48 16.42
CA VAL A 130 5.05 0.36 15.85
C VAL A 130 3.75 0.19 16.63
N CYS A 131 3.33 -1.05 16.87
CA CYS A 131 2.11 -1.32 17.64
C CYS A 131 2.17 -0.74 19.06
N ARG A 132 3.36 -0.76 19.68
CA ARG A 132 3.58 -0.13 20.99
C ARG A 132 3.44 1.39 20.92
N ALA A 133 4.02 2.04 19.91
CA ALA A 133 3.88 3.47 19.72
C ALA A 133 2.42 3.91 19.51
N ASP A 134 1.66 3.14 18.71
CA ASP A 134 0.23 3.38 18.50
C ASP A 134 -0.57 3.24 19.82
N ALA A 135 -0.25 2.22 20.62
CA ALA A 135 -0.90 2.00 21.91
C ALA A 135 -0.59 3.13 22.90
N ASP A 136 0.64 3.61 22.96
CA ASP A 136 1.05 4.73 23.81
C ASP A 136 0.33 6.03 23.41
N ALA A 137 0.19 6.27 22.10
CA ALA A 137 -0.56 7.41 21.57
C ALA A 137 -2.04 7.35 21.97
N LEU A 138 -2.66 6.17 21.93
CA LEU A 138 -4.06 5.97 22.36
C LEU A 138 -4.24 6.25 23.85
N VAL A 139 -3.31 5.79 24.70
CA VAL A 139 -3.34 6.05 26.14
C VAL A 139 -3.19 7.55 26.43
N ALA A 140 -2.26 8.22 25.74
CA ALA A 140 -2.07 9.66 25.88
C ALA A 140 -3.33 10.45 25.48
N HIS A 141 -3.97 10.05 24.38
CA HIS A 141 -5.24 10.64 23.95
C HIS A 141 -6.37 10.44 24.98
N GLY A 142 -6.46 9.24 25.60
CA GLY A 142 -7.43 8.97 26.65
C GLY A 142 -7.23 9.84 27.91
N ARG A 143 -5.97 10.06 28.32
CA ARG A 143 -5.64 10.97 29.43
C ARG A 143 -6.06 12.40 29.12
N PHE A 144 -5.76 12.87 27.91
CA PHE A 144 -6.19 14.19 27.45
C PHE A 144 -7.72 14.35 27.50
N LEU A 145 -8.48 13.35 27.05
CA LEU A 145 -9.94 13.38 27.13
C LEU A 145 -10.43 13.41 28.58
N ALA A 146 -9.83 12.62 29.47
CA ALA A 146 -10.17 12.62 30.89
C ALA A 146 -9.88 13.98 31.55
N GLU A 147 -8.79 14.65 31.20
CA GLU A 147 -8.48 15.98 31.70
C GLU A 147 -9.46 17.04 31.18
N LYS A 148 -9.81 16.97 29.89
CA LYS A 148 -10.70 17.93 29.23
C LYS A 148 -12.16 17.81 29.64
N PHE A 149 -12.65 16.59 29.88
CA PHE A 149 -14.07 16.34 30.13
C PHE A 149 -14.37 15.74 31.52
N GLY A 150 -13.39 15.08 32.15
CA GLY A 150 -13.55 14.49 33.48
C GLY A 150 -13.59 15.51 34.61
N THR A 151 -12.97 16.69 34.43
CA THR A 151 -13.10 17.82 35.36
C THR A 151 -14.42 18.59 35.19
N ALA A 152 -15.09 18.47 34.05
CA ALA A 152 -16.37 19.13 33.78
C ALA A 152 -17.58 18.41 34.41
N SER A 153 -17.45 17.13 34.79
CA SER A 153 -18.52 16.36 35.46
C SER A 153 -18.37 16.24 36.98
N GLY A 154 -17.30 16.80 37.57
CA GLY A 154 -16.91 16.55 38.97
C GLY A 154 -17.20 17.65 40.00
N GLY A 155 -17.78 18.79 39.61
CA GLY A 155 -18.23 19.82 40.56
C GLY A 155 -17.66 21.20 40.28
N GLY A 156 -18.56 22.13 40.05
CA GLY A 156 -18.26 23.55 39.85
C GLY A 156 -19.29 24.16 38.94
N ALA A 157 -20.32 24.75 39.53
CA ALA A 157 -21.45 25.38 38.87
C ALA A 157 -21.03 26.18 37.62
N LEU A 158 -21.50 25.77 36.44
CA LEU A 158 -21.74 26.70 35.35
C LEU A 158 -22.88 27.61 35.80
N THR A 159 -22.55 28.61 36.61
CA THR A 159 -23.32 29.84 36.65
C THR A 159 -23.23 30.40 35.23
N LEU A 160 -24.20 30.04 34.39
CA LEU A 160 -24.60 30.88 33.28
C LEU A 160 -24.75 32.28 33.89
N SER A 161 -23.79 33.17 33.65
CA SER A 161 -23.98 34.58 33.92
C SER A 161 -25.33 34.94 33.30
N PRO A 162 -26.34 35.41 34.05
CA PRO A 162 -27.69 35.65 33.55
C PRO A 162 -27.75 36.88 32.63
N ASN A 163 -26.62 37.29 32.05
CA ASN A 163 -26.50 38.46 31.21
C ASN A 163 -25.83 38.10 29.87
N VAL A 164 -26.40 37.09 29.20
CA VAL A 164 -26.43 37.12 27.74
C VAL A 164 -27.65 37.98 27.39
N THR A 165 -27.43 39.28 27.19
CA THR A 165 -28.36 40.09 26.41
C THR A 165 -28.32 39.55 25.01
N ILE A 166 -29.30 38.72 24.67
CA ILE A 166 -29.62 38.38 23.28
C ILE A 166 -30.07 39.70 22.65
N PRO A 167 -29.33 40.28 21.68
CA PRO A 167 -29.86 41.41 20.93
C PRO A 167 -31.18 40.96 20.26
N PRO A 168 -32.24 41.78 20.25
CA PRO A 168 -33.48 41.41 19.58
C PRO A 168 -33.18 41.17 18.09
N ASP A 169 -33.64 40.02 17.60
CA ASP A 169 -33.58 39.60 16.20
C ASP A 169 -34.06 40.73 15.26
N PRO A 170 -33.38 41.02 14.14
CA PRO A 170 -33.98 41.84 13.10
C PRO A 170 -35.19 41.08 12.52
N THR A 171 -36.38 41.64 12.73
CA THR A 171 -37.65 41.24 12.14
C THR A 171 -37.49 40.69 10.72
N PRO A 172 -38.02 39.49 10.38
CA PRO A 172 -38.06 39.06 8.99
C PRO A 172 -39.01 39.97 8.19
N PRO A 173 -38.66 40.42 6.97
CA PRO A 173 -39.64 41.06 6.11
C PRO A 173 -40.69 40.03 5.67
N SER A 174 -41.96 40.35 5.90
CA SER A 174 -43.11 39.60 5.39
C SER A 174 -43.02 39.36 3.87
N PRO A 175 -43.44 38.20 3.36
CA PRO A 175 -43.49 37.95 1.92
C PRO A 175 -44.66 38.71 1.32
N LEU A 176 -44.37 39.67 0.43
CA LEU A 176 -45.39 40.30 -0.42
C LEU A 176 -45.40 39.60 -1.79
N SER A 177 -46.52 38.92 -2.02
CA SER A 177 -47.18 38.56 -3.28
C SER A 177 -46.35 38.46 -4.56
N SER A 178 -46.24 37.23 -5.07
CA SER A 178 -45.95 36.92 -6.46
C SER A 178 -47.13 37.36 -7.35
N SER A 179 -46.85 38.24 -8.32
CA SER A 179 -47.71 38.45 -9.48
C SER A 179 -47.40 37.39 -10.55
N PRO A 180 -48.41 36.86 -11.26
CA PRO A 180 -48.20 35.93 -12.35
C PRO A 180 -47.96 36.71 -13.65
N THR A 181 -46.89 36.39 -14.37
CA THR A 181 -46.84 36.67 -15.81
C THR A 181 -46.44 35.39 -16.51
N THR A 182 -47.47 34.77 -17.09
CA THR A 182 -47.40 33.77 -18.14
C THR A 182 -46.61 34.35 -19.31
N ASP A 183 -45.53 33.68 -19.72
CA ASP A 183 -45.38 33.41 -21.15
C ASP A 183 -44.68 32.08 -21.36
N SER A 184 -45.21 31.37 -22.34
CA SER A 184 -44.92 30.00 -22.70
C SER A 184 -43.65 29.95 -23.54
N SER A 185 -42.84 28.90 -23.41
CA SER A 185 -42.18 28.20 -24.53
C SER A 185 -41.18 27.17 -24.01
N GLU A 186 -41.66 25.94 -23.84
CA GLU A 186 -40.88 24.70 -23.94
C GLU A 186 -41.48 23.96 -25.17
N PRO A 187 -40.68 23.37 -26.09
CA PRO A 187 -40.26 21.98 -25.86
C PRO A 187 -38.93 21.51 -26.47
N ARG A 188 -38.26 20.71 -25.62
CA ARG A 188 -37.80 19.32 -25.86
C ARG A 188 -36.31 19.01 -26.14
N PRO A 189 -35.84 17.86 -25.61
CA PRO A 189 -34.45 17.44 -25.58
C PRO A 189 -34.05 16.64 -26.83
N GLY A 190 -32.79 16.79 -27.25
CA GLY A 190 -32.18 16.00 -28.31
C GLY A 190 -31.84 14.58 -27.87
N TYR A 191 -32.26 13.62 -28.68
CA TYR A 191 -31.95 12.19 -28.60
C TYR A 191 -30.44 11.92 -28.83
N PRO A 192 -29.81 10.95 -28.13
CA PRO A 192 -28.64 10.27 -28.65
C PRO A 192 -29.05 9.07 -29.53
N GLY A 193 -28.50 9.03 -30.74
CA GLY A 193 -28.78 8.03 -31.76
C GLY A 193 -28.25 6.64 -31.41
N LEU A 194 -29.06 5.66 -31.80
CA LEU A 194 -28.74 4.24 -31.86
C LEU A 194 -27.66 3.98 -32.92
N GLY A 195 -26.59 3.32 -32.51
CA GLY A 195 -25.63 2.65 -33.38
C GLY A 195 -25.50 1.20 -32.93
N SER A 196 -26.43 0.39 -33.40
CA SER A 196 -26.33 -1.07 -33.42
C SER A 196 -25.28 -1.47 -34.44
N ASP A 197 -24.28 -2.24 -34.05
CA ASP A 197 -23.69 -3.22 -34.95
C ASP A 197 -23.30 -4.48 -34.18
N SER A 198 -23.61 -5.56 -34.88
CA SER A 198 -23.82 -6.91 -34.42
C SER A 198 -22.61 -7.80 -34.65
N SER A 199 -22.48 -8.81 -33.79
CA SER A 199 -22.16 -10.20 -34.14
C SER A 199 -20.82 -10.51 -34.84
N GLY A 200 -19.94 -11.19 -34.09
CA GLY A 200 -18.78 -11.89 -34.63
C GLY A 200 -18.24 -12.97 -33.69
N SER A 201 -19.13 -13.77 -33.07
CA SER A 201 -18.75 -14.97 -32.30
C SER A 201 -18.42 -16.11 -33.27
N GLY A 202 -17.14 -16.23 -33.63
CA GLY A 202 -16.59 -17.33 -34.42
C GLY A 202 -15.88 -18.34 -33.52
N ARG A 203 -16.67 -19.21 -32.88
CA ARG A 203 -16.21 -20.34 -32.08
C ARG A 203 -15.91 -21.53 -32.99
N SER A 204 -14.81 -22.23 -32.70
CA SER A 204 -14.52 -23.63 -33.07
C SER A 204 -14.29 -23.97 -34.56
N GLY A 205 -13.02 -24.06 -34.93
CA GLY A 205 -12.54 -24.86 -36.07
C GLY A 205 -11.37 -25.75 -35.66
N ARG A 206 -11.59 -26.68 -34.72
CA ARG A 206 -10.64 -27.77 -34.43
C ARG A 206 -10.94 -28.92 -35.38
N LEU A 207 -10.20 -28.98 -36.47
CA LEU A 207 -10.10 -30.13 -37.38
C LEU A 207 -8.71 -30.73 -37.18
N GLU A 208 -8.64 -31.84 -36.45
CA GLU A 208 -7.53 -32.79 -36.52
C GLU A 208 -8.11 -34.16 -36.90
N PRO A 209 -7.57 -34.77 -37.95
CA PRO A 209 -7.30 -36.20 -37.94
C PRO A 209 -5.95 -36.51 -38.63
N PRO A 210 -5.53 -37.78 -38.76
CA PRO A 210 -5.62 -38.92 -37.84
C PRO A 210 -4.22 -39.53 -37.58
N ASP A 211 -3.98 -40.16 -36.42
CA ASP A 211 -2.81 -41.04 -36.29
C ASP A 211 -3.12 -42.31 -35.48
N GLY A 212 -3.19 -43.42 -36.22
CA GLY A 212 -2.34 -44.58 -36.00
C GLY A 212 -2.49 -45.43 -34.73
N ARG A 213 -2.80 -46.71 -34.99
CA ARG A 213 -2.34 -47.94 -34.29
C ARG A 213 -3.16 -48.46 -33.10
N GLY A 214 -3.88 -49.55 -33.39
CA GLY A 214 -4.03 -50.74 -32.56
C GLY A 214 -4.54 -51.86 -33.47
N GLY A 215 -3.94 -53.03 -33.62
CA GLY A 215 -3.00 -53.72 -32.74
C GLY A 215 -3.71 -54.88 -32.03
N SER A 216 -4.16 -55.89 -32.78
CA SER A 216 -4.22 -57.34 -32.48
C SER A 216 -5.20 -58.03 -33.42
#